data_AF-A0A7C3KT04-F1
#
_entry.id   AF-A0A7C3KT04-F1
#
_cell.length_a   1.000
_cell.length_b   1.000
_cell.length_c   1.000
_cell.angle_alpha   90.00
_cell.angle_beta   90.00
_cell.angle_gamma   90.00
#
_symmetry.space_group_name_H-M   'P 1'
#
loop_
_entity.id
_entity.type
_entity.pdbx_description
1 polymer ?
#
loop_
_entity_poly.entity_id
_entity_poly.type
_entity_poly.pdbx_seq_one_letter_code
_entity_poly.pdbx_strand_id
1 'polypeptide(L)'
;SQFVRIGAHSFITGQTGVRKNVPPFVKAAREPLQYVGINSVGLRRRGFSNETILQIEDIYRTLYVKGLNVSNALAVIEQEAPASKEKDQILSFIRESTNGIMRGVS
;
A
#
# COMPACT_ATOMS: atom_id res chain seq x y z
N SER A 1 14.68 -9.91 -7.86
CA SER A 1 14.01 -10.69 -6.80
C SER A 1 12.96 -11.56 -7.45
N GLN A 2 12.83 -12.81 -7.02
CA GLN A 2 11.82 -13.73 -7.51
C GLN A 2 10.65 -13.81 -6.51
N PHE A 3 9.45 -14.15 -7.00
CA PHE A 3 8.23 -14.29 -6.18
C PHE A 3 7.75 -13.02 -5.47
N VAL A 4 8.13 -11.83 -5.98
CA VAL A 4 7.55 -10.56 -5.52
C VAL A 4 6.23 -10.30 -6.24
N ARG A 5 5.23 -9.86 -5.48
CA ARG A 5 3.93 -9.42 -5.98
C ARG A 5 3.89 -7.91 -6.05
N ILE A 6 3.36 -7.40 -7.16
CA ILE A 6 3.08 -5.98 -7.36
C ILE A 6 1.56 -5.82 -7.39
N GLY A 7 1.02 -5.04 -6.45
CA GLY A 7 -0.40 -4.78 -6.33
C GLY A 7 -0.94 -3.93 -7.48
N ALA A 8 -2.25 -4.01 -7.69
CA ALA A 8 -2.93 -3.24 -8.72
C ALA A 8 -2.78 -1.73 -8.47
N HIS A 9 -2.72 -0.95 -9.55
CA HIS A 9 -2.63 0.52 -9.51
C HIS A 9 -1.39 1.10 -8.81
N SER A 10 -0.42 0.27 -8.42
CA SER A 10 0.84 0.76 -7.87
C SER A 10 1.65 1.51 -8.93
N PHE A 11 2.46 2.45 -8.49
CA PHE A 11 3.40 3.18 -9.33
C PHE A 11 4.82 2.96 -8.81
N ILE A 12 5.67 2.35 -9.62
CA ILE A 12 7.07 2.09 -9.28
C ILE A 12 7.92 3.06 -10.08
N THR A 13 8.75 3.84 -9.39
CA THR A 13 9.64 4.81 -10.04
C THR A 13 10.70 4.08 -10.86
N GLY A 14 11.13 4.70 -11.96
CA GLY A 14 12.21 4.16 -12.80
C GLY A 14 13.50 3.88 -12.00
N GLN A 15 14.35 3.00 -12.52
CA GLN A 15 15.64 2.62 -11.94
C GLN A 15 15.59 2.14 -10.48
N THR A 16 14.47 1.55 -10.04
CA THR A 16 14.33 1.06 -8.67
C THR A 16 14.32 -0.46 -8.59
N GLY A 17 15.04 -1.05 -7.62
CA GLY A 17 15.07 -2.50 -7.42
C GLY A 17 13.92 -3.03 -6.55
N VAL A 18 12.96 -3.76 -7.14
CA VAL A 18 11.86 -4.39 -6.39
C VAL A 18 12.32 -5.68 -5.70
N ARG A 19 12.45 -5.62 -4.37
CA ARG A 19 12.93 -6.74 -3.54
C ARG A 19 11.89 -7.29 -2.55
N LYS A 20 10.79 -6.57 -2.31
CA LYS A 20 9.67 -6.94 -1.43
C LYS A 20 8.35 -6.70 -2.13
N ASN A 21 7.27 -7.27 -1.62
CA ASN A 21 5.94 -7.09 -2.18
C ASN A 21 5.53 -5.62 -2.10
N VAL A 22 4.96 -5.10 -3.19
CA VAL A 22 4.47 -3.72 -3.30
C VAL A 22 2.95 -3.76 -3.18
N PRO A 23 2.35 -3.25 -2.09
CA PRO A 23 0.90 -3.22 -1.92
C PRO A 23 0.18 -2.46 -3.06
N PRO A 24 -1.11 -2.71 -3.29
CA PRO A 24 -1.88 -2.01 -4.33
C PRO A 24 -1.99 -0.51 -4.05
N PHE A 25 -2.29 0.30 -5.06
CA PHE A 25 -2.57 1.73 -4.96
C PHE A 25 -1.42 2.63 -4.48
N VAL A 26 -0.26 2.09 -4.09
CA VAL A 26 0.87 2.86 -3.55
C VAL A 26 1.83 3.37 -4.61
N LYS A 27 2.65 4.36 -4.24
CA LYS A 27 3.88 4.71 -4.94
C LYS A 27 5.07 4.08 -4.21
N ALA A 28 5.98 3.51 -4.99
CA ALA A 28 7.22 2.94 -4.51
C ALA A 28 8.40 3.62 -5.22
N ALA A 29 9.38 4.10 -4.46
CA ALA A 29 10.54 4.83 -4.96
C ALA A 29 11.74 4.69 -4.01
N ARG A 30 12.85 5.35 -4.35
CA ARG A 30 14.14 5.37 -3.62
C ARG A 30 14.89 4.03 -3.68
N GLU A 31 16.18 4.07 -3.36
CA GLU A 31 17.02 2.89 -3.22
C GLU A 31 17.61 2.89 -1.80
N PRO A 32 17.30 1.90 -0.94
CA PRO A 32 16.40 0.77 -1.18
C PRO A 32 14.93 1.18 -1.35
N LEU A 33 14.13 0.34 -2.03
CA LEU A 33 12.71 0.61 -2.31
C LEU A 33 11.89 0.90 -1.05
N GLN A 34 11.19 2.03 -1.04
CA GLN A 34 10.35 2.50 0.07
C GLN A 34 8.95 2.92 -0.40
N TYR A 35 7.98 2.81 0.51
CA TYR A 35 6.67 3.45 0.39
C TYR A 35 6.84 4.97 0.43
N VAL A 36 6.29 5.67 -0.57
CA VAL A 36 6.37 7.15 -0.68
C VAL A 36 4.98 7.80 -0.89
N GLY A 37 3.95 7.21 -0.29
CA GLY A 37 2.56 7.67 -0.41
C GLY A 37 1.74 6.87 -1.43
N ILE A 38 0.49 7.26 -1.62
CA ILE A 38 -0.42 6.60 -2.57
C ILE A 38 -0.30 7.18 -4.00
N ASN A 39 -0.67 6.38 -5.01
CA ASN A 39 -0.71 6.77 -6.43
C ASN A 39 -1.95 7.61 -6.75
N SER A 40 -2.19 8.67 -5.98
CA SER A 40 -3.42 9.48 -6.09
C SER A 40 -3.66 10.05 -7.49
N VAL A 41 -2.59 10.40 -8.23
CA VAL A 41 -2.68 10.84 -9.64
C VAL A 41 -3.20 9.71 -10.53
N GLY A 42 -2.61 8.51 -10.43
CA GLY A 42 -3.04 7.36 -11.22
C GLY A 42 -4.43 6.86 -10.84
N LEU A 43 -4.87 7.05 -9.60
CA LEU A 43 -6.23 6.72 -9.16
C LEU A 43 -7.25 7.73 -9.71
N ARG A 44 -6.99 9.05 -9.59
CA ARG A 44 -7.86 10.09 -10.18
C ARG A 44 -8.04 9.91 -11.68
N ARG A 45 -6.95 9.61 -12.41
CA ARG A 45 -7.01 9.34 -13.86
C ARG A 45 -7.85 8.12 -14.23
N ARG A 46 -8.06 7.18 -13.30
CA ARG A 46 -8.87 5.98 -13.48
C ARG A 46 -10.29 6.12 -12.92
N GLY A 47 -10.70 7.33 -12.54
CA GLY A 47 -12.06 7.61 -12.09
C GLY A 47 -12.37 7.22 -10.64
N PHE A 48 -11.36 6.95 -9.81
CA PHE A 48 -11.59 6.78 -8.37
C PHE A 48 -12.06 8.11 -7.77
N SER A 49 -13.08 8.06 -6.91
CA SER A 49 -13.57 9.26 -6.22
C SER A 49 -12.54 9.79 -5.23
N ASN A 50 -12.61 11.08 -4.91
CA ASN A 50 -11.73 11.67 -3.90
C ASN A 50 -11.91 11.02 -2.52
N GLU A 51 -13.13 10.64 -2.17
CA GLU A 51 -13.45 9.92 -0.93
C GLU A 51 -12.74 8.56 -0.86
N THR A 52 -12.80 7.76 -1.94
CA THR A 52 -12.08 6.48 -2.01
C THR A 52 -10.57 6.69 -1.94
N ILE A 53 -10.03 7.72 -2.60
CA ILE A 53 -8.60 8.04 -2.54
C ILE A 53 -8.17 8.41 -1.12
N LEU A 54 -8.95 9.22 -0.41
CA LEU A 54 -8.68 9.57 0.99
C LEU A 54 -8.75 8.36 1.89
N GLN A 55 -9.74 7.49 1.70
CA GLN A 55 -9.85 6.24 2.47
C GLN A 55 -8.64 5.33 2.26
N ILE A 56 -8.16 5.15 1.02
CA ILE A 56 -6.93 4.40 0.72
C ILE A 56 -5.73 5.07 1.42
N GLU A 57 -5.64 6.39 1.39
CA GLU A 57 -4.56 7.13 2.04
C GLU A 57 -4.52 6.88 3.55
N ASP A 58 -5.67 6.96 4.23
CA ASP A 58 -5.77 6.76 5.68
C ASP A 58 -5.44 5.32 6.11
N ILE A 59 -5.81 4.33 5.29
CA ILE A 59 -5.40 2.93 5.47
C ILE A 59 -3.87 2.83 5.44
N TYR A 60 -3.23 3.40 4.41
CA TYR A 60 -1.77 3.32 4.30
C TYR A 60 -1.03 4.21 5.32
N ARG A 61 -1.65 5.29 5.79
CA ARG A 61 -1.13 6.08 6.92
C ARG A 61 -1.07 5.26 8.20
N THR A 62 -2.12 4.47 8.46
CA THR A 62 -2.14 3.53 9.59
C THR A 62 -1.04 2.46 9.46
N LEU A 63 -0.82 1.95 8.24
CA LEU A 63 0.18 0.91 7.99
C LEU A 63 1.63 1.39 8.04
N TYR A 64 1.93 2.60 7.54
CA TYR A 64 3.31 3.05 7.35
C TYR A 64 3.74 4.24 8.20
N VAL A 65 2.80 5.01 8.77
CA VAL A 65 3.11 6.28 9.44
C VAL A 65 2.83 6.23 10.94
N LYS A 66 1.82 5.48 11.39
CA LYS A 66 1.44 5.39 12.82
C LYS A 66 2.42 4.59 13.70
N GLY A 67 3.53 4.09 13.16
CA GLY A 67 4.55 3.34 13.91
C GLY A 67 4.11 1.97 14.44
N LEU A 68 2.96 1.47 13.98
CA LEU A 68 2.45 0.15 14.34
C LEU A 68 3.24 -0.94 13.59
N ASN A 69 3.39 -2.11 14.22
CA ASN A 69 3.77 -3.30 13.46
C ASN A 69 2.62 -3.70 12.52
N VAL A 70 2.93 -4.50 11.48
CA VAL A 70 1.96 -4.85 10.44
C VAL A 70 0.71 -5.52 11.02
N SER A 71 0.85 -6.46 11.95
CA SER A 71 -0.29 -7.18 12.54
C SER A 71 -1.24 -6.23 13.29
N ASN A 72 -0.70 -5.32 14.09
CA ASN A 72 -1.49 -4.32 14.82
C ASN A 72 -2.14 -3.33 13.86
N ALA A 73 -1.41 -2.87 12.83
CA ALA A 73 -1.97 -2.00 11.81
C ALA A 73 -3.16 -2.65 11.07
N LEU A 74 -3.04 -3.94 10.73
CA LEU A 74 -4.13 -4.69 10.08
C LEU A 74 -5.36 -4.79 10.97
N ALA A 75 -5.20 -5.05 12.28
CA ALA A 75 -6.31 -5.10 13.22
C ALA A 75 -7.02 -3.73 13.33
N VAL A 76 -6.25 -2.64 13.43
CA VAL A 76 -6.81 -1.27 13.46
C VAL A 76 -7.55 -0.96 12.16
N ILE A 77 -6.98 -1.27 11.00
CA ILE A 77 -7.64 -1.05 9.70
C ILE A 77 -8.93 -1.86 9.60
N GLU A 78 -8.93 -3.11 10.05
CA GLU A 78 -10.10 -3.98 10.02
C GLU A 78 -11.25 -3.42 10.85
N GLN A 79 -10.95 -2.87 12.04
CA GLN A 79 -11.93 -2.32 12.96
C GLN A 79 -12.40 -0.90 12.61
N GLU A 80 -11.49 0.00 12.25
CA GLU A 80 -11.77 1.44 12.16
C GLU A 80 -12.06 1.92 10.73
N ALA A 81 -11.46 1.32 9.70
CA ALA A 81 -11.64 1.80 8.33
C ALA A 81 -13.02 1.39 7.78
N PRO A 82 -13.74 2.28 7.06
CA PRO A 82 -15.02 1.93 6.44
C PRO A 82 -14.89 0.73 5.49
N ALA A 83 -15.95 -0.05 5.34
CA ALA A 83 -15.97 -1.17 4.39
C ALA A 83 -15.87 -0.65 2.95
N SER A 84 -14.96 -1.21 2.16
CA SER A 84 -14.79 -0.91 0.74
C SER A 84 -14.04 -2.04 0.03
N LYS A 85 -14.22 -2.14 -1.29
CA LYS A 85 -13.50 -3.13 -2.10
C LYS A 85 -11.98 -2.92 -2.02
N GLU A 86 -11.56 -1.66 -1.90
CA GLU A 86 -10.17 -1.26 -1.80
C GLU A 86 -9.57 -1.70 -0.45
N LYS A 87 -10.30 -1.53 0.66
CA LYS A 87 -9.91 -2.05 1.98
C LYS A 87 -9.67 -3.56 1.91
N ASP A 88 -10.64 -4.30 1.38
CA ASP A 88 -10.56 -5.76 1.29
C ASP A 88 -9.38 -6.21 0.42
N GLN A 89 -9.17 -5.54 -0.71
CA GLN A 89 -8.04 -5.81 -1.60
C GLN A 89 -6.69 -5.55 -0.93
N ILE A 90 -6.57 -4.47 -0.14
CA ILE A 90 -5.35 -4.15 0.61
C ILE A 90 -5.10 -5.20 1.69
N LEU A 91 -6.09 -5.52 2.51
CA LEU A 91 -5.97 -6.48 3.61
C LEU A 91 -5.60 -7.87 3.10
N SER A 92 -6.30 -8.36 2.06
CA SER A 92 -6.02 -9.67 1.46
C SER A 92 -4.61 -9.73 0.87
N PHE A 93 -4.18 -8.69 0.15
CA PHE A 93 -2.82 -8.65 -0.41
C PHE A 93 -1.74 -8.75 0.68
N ILE A 94 -1.90 -8.02 1.79
CA ILE A 94 -0.92 -8.02 2.87
C ILE A 94 -0.94 -9.36 3.62
N ARG A 95 -2.11 -9.94 3.88
CA ARG A 95 -2.25 -11.24 4.55
C ARG A 95 -1.63 -12.38 3.75
N GLU A 96 -1.79 -12.36 2.43
CA GLU A 96 -1.20 -13.36 1.52
C GLU A 96 0.30 -13.13 1.24
N SER A 97 0.87 -12.03 1.72
CA SER A 97 2.26 -11.63 1.44
C SER A 97 3.24 -12.36 2.37
N THR A 98 3.56 -13.62 2.05
CA THR A 98 4.50 -14.48 2.81
C THR A 98 5.90 -13.88 3.03
N ASN A 99 6.43 -13.15 2.05
CA ASN A 99 7.75 -12.51 2.12
C ASN A 99 7.74 -11.10 2.73
N GLY A 100 6.58 -10.65 3.23
CA GLY A 100 6.35 -9.30 3.73
C GLY A 100 6.29 -8.24 2.62
N ILE A 101 5.86 -7.04 3.02
CA ILE A 101 5.71 -5.87 2.14
C ILE A 101 6.91 -4.92 2.25
N MET A 102 7.08 -4.05 1.25
CA MET A 102 8.09 -2.98 1.29
C MET A 102 7.90 -2.10 2.54
N ARG A 103 8.98 -1.45 3.01
CA ARG A 103 8.97 -0.62 4.23
C ARG A 103 8.63 0.85 3.96
N GLY A 104 8.17 1.55 4.99
CA GLY A 104 8.00 3.00 5.01
C GLY A 104 9.33 3.74 5.03
N VAL A 105 9.26 5.06 4.87
CA VAL A 105 10.40 5.95 5.16
C VAL A 105 10.66 5.88 6.66
N SER A 106 11.85 5.43 7.04
CA SER A 106 12.41 5.55 8.39
C SER A 106 12.86 6.97 8.67
#